data_AF-A0A3M1X7I5-F1
#
_entry.id   AF-A0A3M1X7I5-F1
#
_cell.length_a   1.000
_cell.length_b   1.000
_cell.length_c   1.000
_cell.angle_alpha   90.00
_cell.angle_beta   90.00
_cell.angle_gamma   90.00
#
_symmetry.space_group_name_H-M   'P 1'
#
loop_
_entity.id
_entity.type
_entity.pdbx_description
1 polymer ?
#
loop_
_entity_poly.entity_id
_entity_poly.type
_entity_poly.pdbx_seq_one_letter_code
_entity_poly.pdbx_strand_id
1 'polypeptide(L)'
;ALFSAAEPPDADDEALLEIVAAHRQEVQFVLVANKIDLGRNGELLGRLEATGLPVVTISALRALGLEELKRTIKELVVGDAGLESEEIVVTSARHRDALRRALDALEGGLRAIAQGAPEEIVAVDLRYALDALGEITGETTSEDVLNHIFANFCIGK
;
A
#
# COMPACT_ATOMS: atom_id res chain seq x y z
N ALA A 1 12.86 4.93 -13.81
CA ALA A 1 13.18 5.14 -15.24
C ALA A 1 14.68 4.94 -15.45
N LEU A 2 15.08 4.26 -16.52
CA LEU A 2 16.48 3.87 -16.77
C LEU A 2 16.97 4.53 -18.06
N PHE A 3 18.14 5.17 -18.01
CA PHE A 3 18.74 5.95 -19.10
C PHE A 3 20.20 5.51 -19.33
N SER A 4 20.73 5.77 -20.53
CA SER A 4 22.13 5.46 -20.90
C SER A 4 23.04 6.66 -20.61
N ALA A 5 23.84 6.63 -19.55
CA ALA A 5 24.77 7.71 -19.19
C ALA A 5 25.88 7.95 -20.21
N ALA A 6 26.11 7.01 -21.14
CA ALA A 6 27.20 7.06 -22.10
C ALA A 6 26.89 7.94 -23.32
N GLU A 7 25.61 8.18 -23.60
CA GLU A 7 25.12 8.77 -24.84
C GLU A 7 24.33 10.05 -24.55
N PRO A 8 24.26 10.98 -25.51
CA PRO A 8 23.31 12.11 -25.41
C PRO A 8 21.87 11.59 -25.41
N PRO A 9 20.93 12.33 -24.79
CA PRO A 9 19.54 11.92 -24.70
C PRO A 9 18.94 11.75 -26.11
N ASP A 10 18.22 10.65 -26.32
CA ASP A 10 17.52 10.38 -27.57
C ASP A 10 15.98 10.57 -27.44
N ALA A 11 15.25 10.20 -28.50
CA ALA A 11 13.80 10.34 -28.52
C ALA A 11 13.08 9.42 -27.52
N ASP A 12 13.65 8.26 -27.20
CA ASP A 12 13.08 7.33 -26.23
C ASP A 12 13.29 7.87 -24.81
N ASP A 13 14.45 8.48 -24.55
CA ASP A 13 14.72 9.17 -23.28
C ASP A 13 13.74 10.33 -23.06
N GLU A 14 13.40 11.09 -24.11
CA GLU A 14 12.40 12.17 -24.05
C GLU A 14 11.01 11.63 -23.69
N ALA A 15 10.56 10.60 -24.41
CA ALA A 15 9.26 9.98 -24.16
C ALA A 15 9.17 9.41 -22.74
N LEU A 16 10.26 8.83 -22.24
CA LEU A 16 10.33 8.33 -20.87
C LEU A 16 10.25 9.46 -19.84
N LEU A 17 10.89 10.61 -20.10
CA LEU A 17 10.80 11.80 -19.24
C LEU A 17 9.39 12.40 -19.25
N GLU A 18 8.70 12.39 -20.39
CA GLU A 18 7.29 12.81 -20.46
C GLU A 18 6.38 11.91 -19.60
N ILE A 19 6.56 10.58 -19.67
CA ILE A 19 5.83 9.62 -18.83
C ILE A 19 6.10 9.90 -17.35
N VAL A 20 7.38 10.10 -16.99
CA VAL A 20 7.75 10.45 -15.61
C VAL A 20 7.07 11.74 -15.18
N ALA A 21 7.09 12.78 -16.03
CA ALA A 21 6.47 14.07 -15.72
C ALA A 21 4.96 13.98 -15.57
N ALA A 22 4.29 13.16 -16.39
CA ALA A 22 2.85 12.95 -16.33
C ALA A 22 2.40 12.23 -15.04
N HIS A 23 3.19 11.26 -14.57
CA HIS A 23 2.79 10.38 -13.46
C HIS A 23 3.51 10.63 -12.14
N ARG A 24 4.42 11.61 -12.05
CA ARG A 24 5.19 11.91 -10.81
C ARG A 24 4.37 12.27 -9.58
N GLN A 25 3.08 12.54 -9.73
CA GLN A 25 2.15 12.81 -8.62
C GLN A 25 1.43 11.55 -8.11
N GLU A 26 1.35 10.50 -8.94
CA GLU A 26 0.66 9.25 -8.63
C GLU A 26 1.64 8.15 -8.22
N VAL A 27 2.86 8.18 -8.77
CA VAL A 27 3.89 7.16 -8.59
C VAL A 27 5.21 7.83 -8.25
N GLN A 28 5.95 7.23 -7.32
CA GLN A 28 7.32 7.65 -7.01
C GLN A 28 8.30 7.12 -8.06
N PHE A 29 9.21 7.98 -8.51
CA PHE A 29 10.21 7.63 -9.51
C PHE A 29 11.63 7.76 -8.96
N VAL A 30 12.48 6.80 -9.32
CA VAL A 30 13.94 6.92 -9.30
C VAL A 30 14.42 6.97 -10.74
N LEU A 31 15.25 7.96 -11.07
CA LEU A 31 15.91 8.06 -12.36
C LEU A 31 17.28 7.40 -12.25
N VAL A 32 17.58 6.47 -13.15
CA VAL A 32 18.80 5.67 -13.09
C VAL A 32 19.61 5.90 -14.36
N ALA A 33 20.79 6.51 -14.25
CA ALA A 33 21.71 6.70 -15.35
C ALA A 33 22.75 5.55 -15.35
N ASN A 34 22.56 4.57 -16.25
CA ASN A 34 23.36 3.35 -16.32
C ASN A 34 24.52 3.48 -17.33
N LYS A 35 25.46 2.52 -17.31
CA LYS A 35 26.65 2.45 -18.19
C LYS A 35 27.67 3.57 -17.93
N ILE A 36 27.81 4.03 -16.69
CA ILE A 36 28.78 5.09 -16.34
C ILE A 36 30.24 4.70 -16.61
N ASP A 37 30.51 3.40 -16.81
CA ASP A 37 31.81 2.85 -17.19
C ASP A 37 32.19 3.16 -18.65
N LEU A 38 31.21 3.47 -19.50
CA LEU A 38 31.43 3.86 -20.89
C LEU A 38 31.52 5.39 -21.06
N GLY A 39 30.94 6.14 -20.13
CA GLY A 39 30.96 7.60 -20.16
C GLY A 39 29.89 8.22 -19.27
N ARG A 40 30.00 9.53 -19.08
CA ARG A 40 29.02 10.36 -18.37
C ARG A 40 28.69 11.58 -19.21
N ASN A 41 27.58 11.51 -19.92
CA ASN A 41 27.07 12.60 -20.73
C ASN A 41 26.44 13.67 -19.81
N GLY A 42 27.02 14.86 -19.82
CA GLY A 42 26.58 15.97 -18.96
C GLY A 42 25.22 16.56 -19.35
N GLU A 43 24.82 16.45 -20.62
CA GLU A 43 23.50 16.90 -21.08
C GLU A 43 22.40 16.01 -20.49
N LEU A 44 22.53 14.69 -20.64
CA LEU A 44 21.57 13.75 -20.04
C LEU A 44 21.52 13.93 -18.52
N LEU A 45 22.66 13.93 -17.83
CA LEU A 45 22.69 14.07 -16.37
C LEU A 45 22.06 15.37 -15.90
N GLY A 46 22.36 16.50 -16.55
CA GLY A 46 21.75 17.79 -16.23
C GLY A 46 20.23 17.78 -16.43
N ARG A 47 19.72 17.08 -17.44
CA ARG A 47 18.28 16.91 -17.67
C ARG A 47 17.62 16.05 -16.59
N LEU A 48 18.25 14.94 -16.19
CA LEU A 48 17.75 14.09 -15.11
C LEU A 48 17.73 14.86 -13.78
N GLU A 49 18.77 15.63 -13.48
CA GLU A 49 18.84 16.46 -12.27
C GLU A 49 17.78 17.57 -12.28
N ALA A 50 17.51 18.17 -13.45
CA ALA A 50 16.51 19.23 -13.60
C ALA A 50 15.06 18.76 -13.31
N THR A 51 14.79 17.45 -13.31
CA THR A 51 13.44 16.96 -12.94
C THR A 51 13.15 17.14 -11.44
N GLY A 52 14.19 17.34 -10.62
CA GLY A 52 14.10 17.41 -9.15
C GLY A 52 13.74 16.08 -8.51
N LEU A 53 13.93 14.95 -9.22
CA LEU A 53 13.68 13.60 -8.71
C LEU A 53 15.01 12.96 -8.29
N PRO A 54 15.00 11.93 -7.44
CA PRO A 54 16.20 11.18 -7.11
C PRO A 54 16.86 10.58 -8.36
N VAL A 55 18.13 10.94 -8.58
CA VAL A 55 18.95 10.42 -9.68
C VAL A 55 20.07 9.57 -9.11
N VAL A 56 20.21 8.34 -9.62
CA VAL A 56 21.30 7.43 -9.24
C VAL A 56 22.09 7.02 -10.48
N THR A 57 23.41 7.15 -10.41
CA THR A 57 24.29 6.71 -11.50
C THR A 57 24.87 5.33 -11.20
N ILE A 58 24.79 4.41 -12.15
CA ILE A 58 25.26 3.03 -11.98
C ILE A 58 26.10 2.56 -13.16
N SER A 59 26.94 1.55 -12.91
CA SER A 59 27.37 0.62 -13.95
C SER A 59 26.86 -0.75 -13.57
N ALA A 60 25.77 -1.18 -14.22
CA ALA A 60 25.23 -2.51 -14.01
C ALA A 60 26.27 -3.60 -14.35
N LEU A 61 27.10 -3.38 -15.38
CA LEU A 61 28.15 -4.31 -15.79
C LEU A 61 29.26 -4.46 -14.75
N ARG A 62 29.64 -3.36 -14.09
CA ARG A 62 30.70 -3.35 -13.06
C ARG A 62 30.16 -3.48 -11.63
N ALA A 63 28.84 -3.64 -11.47
CA ALA A 63 28.14 -3.62 -10.20
C ALA A 63 28.40 -2.35 -9.35
N LEU A 64 28.68 -1.21 -9.99
CA LEU A 64 28.92 0.07 -9.32
C LEU A 64 27.61 0.82 -9.11
N GLY A 65 27.45 1.45 -7.94
CA GLY A 65 26.27 2.26 -7.60
C GLY A 65 25.00 1.44 -7.27
N LEU A 66 25.06 0.10 -7.32
CA LEU A 66 23.89 -0.75 -7.04
C LEU A 66 23.43 -0.67 -5.58
N GLU A 67 24.36 -0.55 -4.62
CA GLU A 67 23.99 -0.39 -3.21
C GLU A 67 23.34 0.97 -2.94
N GLU A 68 23.80 2.02 -3.61
CA GLU A 68 23.16 3.34 -3.56
C GLU A 68 21.76 3.32 -4.19
N LEU A 69 21.59 2.61 -5.31
CA LEU A 69 20.28 2.42 -5.92
C LEU A 69 19.31 1.69 -4.96
N LYS A 70 19.75 0.60 -4.34
CA LYS A 70 18.95 -0.14 -3.36
C LYS A 70 18.55 0.75 -2.18
N ARG A 71 19.50 1.51 -1.63
CA ARG A 71 19.24 2.45 -0.53
C ARG A 71 18.20 3.49 -0.94
N THR A 72 18.37 4.12 -2.09
CA THR A 72 17.44 5.15 -2.60
C THR A 72 16.03 4.60 -2.79
N ILE A 73 15.89 3.39 -3.35
CA ILE A 73 14.59 2.74 -3.49
C ILE A 73 13.97 2.45 -2.12
N LYS A 74 14.76 1.96 -1.17
CA LYS A 74 14.29 1.66 0.19
C LYS A 74 13.79 2.93 0.88
N GLU A 75 14.53 4.02 0.81
CA GLU A 75 14.17 5.32 1.42
C GLU A 75 12.88 5.87 0.81
N LEU A 76 12.68 5.73 -0.50
CA LEU A 76 11.44 6.17 -1.15
C LEU A 76 10.21 5.36 -0.72
N VAL A 77 10.34 4.03 -0.70
CA VAL A 77 9.21 3.12 -0.41
C VAL A 77 8.84 3.11 1.08
N VAL A 78 9.82 3.18 1.96
CA VAL A 78 9.60 3.12 3.42
C VAL A 78 9.33 4.51 4.00
N GLY A 79 9.89 5.57 3.40
CA GLY A 79 9.84 6.92 3.97
C GLY A 79 10.45 7.02 5.37
N ASP A 80 10.05 8.05 6.12
CA ASP A 80 10.44 8.29 7.53
C ASP A 80 9.79 7.30 8.52
N ALA A 81 8.87 6.45 8.05
CA ALA A 81 8.11 5.55 8.92
C ALA A 81 8.98 4.47 9.58
N GLY A 82 10.19 4.21 9.05
CA GLY A 82 11.12 3.24 9.62
C GLY A 82 10.59 1.81 9.55
N LEU A 83 11.39 0.87 9.04
CA LEU A 83 11.09 -0.56 9.18
C LEU A 83 11.21 -1.06 10.65
N GLU A 84 11.46 -0.16 11.59
CA GLU A 84 11.57 -0.41 13.03
C GLU A 84 10.26 -0.16 13.79
N SER A 85 9.16 0.09 13.08
CA SER A 85 7.85 0.02 13.73
C SER A 85 7.55 -1.44 14.06
N GLU A 86 7.41 -1.77 15.35
CA GLU A 86 6.71 -2.98 15.84
C GLU A 86 5.20 -2.97 15.45
N GLU A 87 4.84 -2.30 14.36
CA GLU A 87 3.50 -2.25 13.83
C GLU A 87 3.19 -3.59 13.17
N ILE A 88 2.17 -4.26 13.71
CA ILE A 88 1.60 -5.45 13.10
C ILE A 88 0.96 -5.03 11.78
N VAL A 89 1.69 -5.23 10.69
CA VAL A 89 1.18 -4.93 9.34
C VAL A 89 0.17 -6.00 8.94
N VAL A 90 -1.06 -5.58 8.65
CA VAL A 90 -2.09 -6.46 8.10
C VAL A 90 -1.80 -6.70 6.61
N THR A 91 -1.05 -7.77 6.32
CA THR A 91 -0.62 -8.12 4.95
C THR A 91 -1.67 -8.88 4.15
N SER A 92 -2.64 -9.52 4.82
CA SER A 92 -3.70 -10.30 4.18
C SER A 92 -4.84 -9.40 3.73
N ALA A 93 -5.13 -9.42 2.42
CA ALA A 93 -6.29 -8.72 1.84
C ALA A 93 -7.61 -9.16 2.50
N ARG A 94 -7.70 -10.43 2.93
CA ARG A 94 -8.84 -10.99 3.66
C ARG A 94 -8.99 -10.35 5.05
N HIS A 95 -7.89 -10.25 5.81
CA HIS A 95 -7.91 -9.62 7.13
C HIS A 95 -8.22 -8.13 7.03
N ARG A 96 -7.68 -7.45 6.02
CA ARG A 96 -7.99 -6.04 5.75
C ARG A 96 -9.48 -5.85 5.47
N ASP A 97 -10.10 -6.71 4.66
CA ASP A 97 -11.53 -6.62 4.37
C ASP A 97 -12.39 -6.89 5.61
N ALA A 98 -12.03 -7.90 6.40
CA ALA A 98 -12.68 -8.21 7.68
C ALA A 98 -12.61 -7.03 8.68
N LEU A 99 -11.44 -6.40 8.82
CA LEU A 99 -11.27 -5.20 9.67
C LEU A 99 -12.10 -4.01 9.15
N ARG A 100 -12.14 -3.82 7.83
CA ARG A 100 -12.97 -2.75 7.22
C ARG A 100 -14.45 -2.97 7.51
N ARG A 101 -14.96 -4.19 7.31
CA ARG A 101 -16.35 -4.53 7.62
C ARG A 101 -16.67 -4.35 9.10
N ALA A 102 -15.74 -4.71 9.98
CA ALA A 102 -15.90 -4.50 11.41
C ALA A 102 -15.99 -3.01 11.76
N LEU A 103 -15.14 -2.17 11.17
CA LEU A 103 -15.17 -0.72 11.34
C LEU A 103 -16.49 -0.13 10.83
N ASP A 104 -16.91 -0.49 9.61
CA ASP A 104 -18.14 0.01 9.00
C ASP A 104 -19.38 -0.29 9.88
N ALA A 105 -19.42 -1.50 10.47
CA ALA A 105 -20.48 -1.91 11.37
C ALA A 105 -20.44 -1.12 12.70
N LEU A 106 -19.26 -0.93 13.29
CA LEU A 106 -19.11 -0.10 14.50
C LEU A 106 -19.53 1.35 14.27
N GLU A 107 -19.16 1.95 13.14
CA GLU A 107 -19.62 3.28 12.75
C GLU A 107 -21.14 3.32 12.51
N GLY A 108 -21.71 2.26 11.95
CA GLY A 108 -23.16 2.03 11.87
C GLY A 108 -23.82 2.11 13.25
N GLY A 109 -23.34 1.31 14.20
CA GLY A 109 -23.86 1.28 15.56
C GLY A 109 -23.72 2.61 16.30
N LEU A 110 -22.59 3.30 16.14
CA LEU A 110 -22.39 4.64 16.70
C LEU A 110 -23.39 5.67 16.13
N ARG A 111 -23.65 5.62 14.81
CA ARG A 111 -24.69 6.46 14.19
C ARG A 111 -26.09 6.12 14.70
N ALA A 112 -26.40 4.83 14.87
CA ALA A 112 -27.68 4.38 15.40
C ALA A 112 -27.91 4.89 16.83
N ILE A 113 -26.89 4.81 17.70
CA ILE A 113 -26.92 5.40 19.05
C ILE A 113 -27.19 6.90 18.99
N ALA A 114 -26.46 7.63 18.15
CA ALA A 114 -26.61 9.08 18.01
C ALA A 114 -28.01 9.51 17.52
N GLN A 115 -28.70 8.62 16.78
CA GLN A 115 -30.06 8.84 16.28
C GLN A 115 -31.15 8.37 17.25
N GLY A 116 -30.79 7.84 18.42
CA GLY A 116 -31.75 7.29 19.38
C GLY A 116 -32.43 6.01 18.89
N ALA A 117 -31.74 5.22 18.06
CA ALA A 117 -32.25 3.93 17.62
C ALA A 117 -32.43 2.97 18.81
N PRO A 118 -33.38 2.02 18.71
CA PRO A 118 -33.52 0.95 19.69
C PRO A 118 -32.22 0.15 19.88
N GLU A 119 -32.01 -0.34 21.10
CA GLU A 119 -30.81 -1.11 21.47
C GLU A 119 -30.65 -2.37 20.61
N GLU A 120 -31.74 -2.93 20.09
CA GLU A 120 -31.73 -4.08 19.18
C GLU A 120 -31.03 -3.76 17.85
N ILE A 121 -31.14 -2.53 17.35
CA ILE A 121 -30.47 -2.11 16.11
C ILE A 121 -28.96 -2.00 16.33
N VAL A 122 -28.56 -1.40 17.46
CA VAL A 122 -27.15 -1.27 17.85
C VAL A 122 -26.52 -2.64 18.08
N ALA A 123 -27.26 -3.57 18.70
CA ALA A 123 -26.80 -4.93 18.95
C ALA A 123 -26.53 -5.72 17.67
N VAL A 124 -27.31 -5.48 16.60
CA VAL A 124 -27.09 -6.08 15.28
C VAL A 124 -25.78 -5.59 14.67
N ASP A 125 -25.50 -4.29 14.72
CA ASP A 125 -24.24 -3.72 14.22
C ASP A 125 -23.02 -4.25 15.01
N LEU A 126 -23.12 -4.37 16.33
CA LEU A 126 -22.07 -4.98 17.16
C LEU A 126 -21.83 -6.45 16.82
N ARG A 127 -22.90 -7.21 16.50
CA ARG A 127 -22.78 -8.60 16.05
C ARG A 127 -22.02 -8.68 14.73
N TYR A 128 -22.36 -7.84 13.76
CA TYR A 128 -21.64 -7.82 12.48
C TYR A 128 -20.16 -7.47 12.64
N ALA A 129 -19.83 -6.56 13.56
CA ALA A 129 -18.44 -6.25 13.87
C ALA A 129 -17.70 -7.45 14.45
N LEU A 130 -18.32 -8.15 15.41
CA LEU A 130 -17.75 -9.35 16.03
C LEU A 130 -17.57 -10.50 15.02
N ASP A 131 -18.55 -10.75 14.17
CA ASP A 131 -18.49 -11.83 13.17
C ASP A 131 -17.35 -11.59 12.17
N ALA A 132 -17.19 -10.34 11.73
CA ALA A 132 -16.10 -9.94 10.83
C ALA A 132 -14.73 -10.08 11.50
N LEU A 133 -14.60 -9.74 12.79
CA LEU A 133 -13.36 -9.98 13.54
C LEU A 133 -13.09 -11.47 13.78
N GLY A 134 -14.14 -12.27 14.03
CA GLY A 134 -14.05 -13.72 14.18
C GLY A 134 -13.53 -14.43 12.94
N GLU A 135 -13.74 -13.87 11.74
CA GLU A 135 -13.13 -14.41 10.52
C GLU A 135 -11.60 -14.31 10.53
N ILE A 136 -11.04 -13.33 11.26
CA ILE A 136 -9.59 -13.13 11.38
C ILE A 136 -9.01 -14.17 12.35
N THR A 137 -9.67 -14.41 13.48
CA THR A 137 -9.26 -15.39 14.50
C THR A 137 -9.61 -16.84 14.12
N GLY A 138 -10.50 -17.03 13.15
CA GLY A 138 -11.00 -18.35 12.74
C GLY A 138 -12.14 -18.89 13.59
N GLU A 139 -12.75 -18.04 14.43
CA GLU A 139 -13.81 -18.41 15.37
C GLU A 139 -15.20 -18.45 14.73
N THR A 140 -15.39 -17.94 13.50
CA THR A 140 -16.68 -17.98 12.81
C THR A 140 -16.84 -19.25 11.97
N THR A 141 -17.40 -20.32 12.55
CA THR A 141 -18.00 -21.42 11.78
C THR A 141 -19.53 -21.32 11.92
N SER A 142 -20.22 -21.41 10.80
CA SER A 142 -21.65 -21.12 10.59
C SER A 142 -22.67 -21.89 11.44
N GLU A 143 -22.24 -22.76 12.36
CA GLU A 143 -23.10 -23.59 13.20
C GLU A 143 -23.64 -22.86 14.44
N ASP A 144 -22.88 -21.92 15.02
CA ASP A 144 -23.28 -21.30 16.29
C ASP A 144 -24.35 -20.21 16.13
N VAL A 145 -24.40 -19.55 14.98
CA VAL A 145 -25.46 -18.57 14.66
C VAL A 145 -26.83 -19.25 14.54
N LEU A 146 -26.88 -20.46 13.96
CA LEU A 146 -28.12 -21.25 13.88
C LEU A 146 -28.56 -21.75 15.26
N ASN A 147 -27.63 -22.25 16.07
CA ASN A 147 -27.95 -22.69 17.43
C ASN A 147 -28.49 -21.55 18.30
N HIS A 148 -27.98 -20.33 18.13
CA HIS A 148 -28.44 -19.18 18.92
C HIS A 148 -29.82 -18.65 18.48
N ILE A 149 -30.15 -18.76 17.19
CA ILE A 149 -31.48 -18.40 16.65
C ILE A 149 -32.56 -19.38 17.15
N PHE A 150 -32.24 -20.69 17.28
CA PHE A 150 -33.21 -21.70 17.72
C PHE A 150 -33.25 -21.93 19.23
N ALA A 151 -32.23 -21.51 20.00
CA ALA A 151 -32.20 -21.67 21.46
C ALA A 151 -33.22 -20.79 22.21
N ASN A 152 -33.72 -19.71 21.58
CA ASN A 152 -34.64 -18.76 22.21
C ASN A 152 -36.11 -18.89 21.74
N PHE A 153 -36.44 -19.92 20.95
CA PHE A 153 -37.84 -20.26 20.67
C PHE A 153 -38.30 -21.40 21.57
N CYS A 154 -39.12 -21.07 22.57
CA CYS A 154 -40.01 -22.09 23.13
C CYS A 154 -41.06 -22.45 22.07
N ILE A 155 -40.91 -23.61 21.42
CA ILE A 155 -42.05 -24.29 20.78
C ILE A 155 -42.39 -25.49 21.64
N GLY A 156 -43.31 -25.25 22.58
CA GLY A 156 -44.08 -26.31 23.20
C GLY A 156 -45.09 -26.87 22.20
N LYS A 157 -44.70 -27.94 21.50
CA LYS A 157 -45.45 -29.16 21.17
C LYS A 157 -44.64 -30.01 20.20
#